data_AF-A0A1N7M841-F1
#
_entry.id   AF-A0A1N7M841-F1
#
_cell.length_a   1.000
_cell.length_b   1.000
_cell.length_c   1.000
_cell.angle_alpha   90.00
_cell.angle_beta   90.00
_cell.angle_gamma   90.00
#
_symmetry.space_group_name_H-M   'P 1'
#
loop_
_entity.id
_entity.type
_entity.pdbx_description
1 polymer ?
#
loop_
_entity_poly.entity_id
_entity_poly.type
_entity_poly.pdbx_seq_one_letter_code
_entity_poly.pdbx_strand_id
1 'polypeptide(L)'
;MLKDDDSREAVAARLERIREFLNYSKREFAVKAGISEQTYNGYSSASRPISMESAKKFRKTYGLPLDFILFGSTGELPMRYLPALQGNGAQQD
;
A
#
# COMPACT_ATOMS: atom_id res chain seq x y z
N MET A 1 6.74 13.61 -10.27
CA MET A 1 5.65 12.64 -10.52
C MET A 1 5.96 11.37 -9.73
N LEU A 2 4.98 10.78 -9.03
CA LEU A 2 5.19 9.46 -8.40
C LEU A 2 5.38 8.44 -9.52
N LYS A 3 6.32 7.51 -9.36
CA LYS A 3 6.58 6.48 -10.36
C LYS A 3 5.61 5.33 -10.17
N ASP A 4 5.13 4.78 -11.29
CA ASP A 4 4.28 3.59 -11.34
C ASP A 4 5.15 2.34 -11.53
N ASP A 5 6.00 2.08 -10.54
CA ASP A 5 6.85 0.90 -10.44
C ASP A 5 6.94 0.40 -8.99
N ASP A 6 7.55 -0.78 -8.81
CA ASP A 6 7.73 -1.49 -7.54
C ASP A 6 9.11 -1.27 -6.89
N SER A 7 9.88 -0.30 -7.36
CA SER A 7 11.16 0.05 -6.74
C SER A 7 10.95 0.55 -5.30
N ARG A 8 11.96 0.33 -4.45
CA ARG A 8 11.91 0.77 -3.05
C ARG A 8 11.75 2.27 -2.94
N GLU A 9 12.40 3.00 -3.86
CA GLU A 9 12.37 4.45 -3.97
C GLU A 9 10.97 4.95 -4.33
N ALA A 10 10.27 4.28 -5.25
CA ALA A 10 8.90 4.63 -5.60
C ALA A 10 7.92 4.37 -4.45
N VAL A 11 8.04 3.22 -3.77
CA VAL A 11 7.27 2.92 -2.54
C VAL A 11 7.53 3.96 -1.46
N ALA A 12 8.80 4.29 -1.21
CA ALA A 12 9.20 5.29 -0.23
C ALA A 12 8.58 6.67 -0.53
N ALA A 13 8.66 7.11 -1.79
CA ALA A 13 8.09 8.38 -2.23
C ALA A 13 6.57 8.44 -2.04
N ARG A 14 5.85 7.34 -2.31
CA ARG A 14 4.40 7.26 -2.08
C ARG A 14 4.06 7.38 -0.59
N LEU A 15 4.77 6.66 0.28
CA LEU A 15 4.55 6.70 1.73
C LEU A 15 4.88 8.08 2.33
N GLU A 16 5.96 8.72 1.89
CA GLU A 16 6.29 10.10 2.32
C GLU A 16 5.21 11.08 1.85
N ARG A 17 4.77 10.98 0.58
CA ARG A 17 3.76 11.88 0.02
C ARG A 17 2.42 11.82 0.77
N ILE A 18 1.98 10.62 1.16
CA ILE A 18 0.76 10.45 1.97
C ILE A 18 0.95 10.98 3.38
N ARG A 19 2.09 10.69 4.02
CA ARG A 19 2.40 11.22 5.36
C ARG A 19 2.35 12.75 5.38
N GLU A 20 2.98 13.39 4.41
CA GLU A 20 3.02 14.85 4.27
C GLU A 20 1.64 15.43 3.99
N PHE A 21 0.84 14.78 3.12
CA PHE A 21 -0.55 15.18 2.87
C PHE A 21 -1.40 15.16 4.15
N LEU A 22 -1.20 14.17 5.01
CA LEU A 22 -1.88 14.06 6.31
C LEU A 22 -1.30 14.98 7.39
N ASN A 23 -0.22 15.73 7.07
CA ASN A 23 0.51 16.59 8.01
C ASN A 23 0.97 15.85 9.28
N TYR A 24 1.40 14.60 9.14
CA TYR A 24 1.91 13.79 10.25
C TYR A 24 3.44 13.79 10.29
N SER A 25 4.00 13.79 11.49
CA SER A 25 5.40 13.41 11.70
C SER A 25 5.63 11.94 11.32
N LYS A 26 6.89 11.56 11.09
CA LYS A 26 7.26 10.16 10.81
C LYS A 26 6.80 9.22 11.93
N ARG A 27 6.96 9.65 13.18
CA ARG A 27 6.50 8.94 14.37
C ARG A 27 5.00 8.72 14.37
N GLU A 28 4.20 9.78 14.21
CA GLU A 28 2.73 9.68 14.24
C GLU A 28 2.21 8.77 13.13
N PHE A 29 2.74 8.93 11.92
CA PHE A 29 2.33 8.13 10.77
C PHE A 29 2.65 6.64 10.95
N ALA A 30 3.83 6.32 11.50
CA ALA A 30 4.23 4.95 11.80
C ALA A 30 3.39 4.33 12.94
N VAL A 31 3.26 5.04 14.06
CA VAL A 31 2.58 4.52 15.26
C VAL A 31 1.09 4.33 15.02
N LYS A 32 0.42 5.27 14.31
CA LYS A 32 -0.99 5.10 13.91
C LYS A 32 -1.21 3.90 12.98
N ALA A 33 -0.23 3.60 12.13
CA ALA A 33 -0.25 2.38 11.31
C ALA A 33 0.10 1.10 12.12
N GLY A 34 0.48 1.21 13.40
CA GLY A 34 0.84 0.06 14.23
C GLY A 34 2.23 -0.51 13.92
N ILE A 35 3.18 0.34 13.49
CA ILE A 35 4.59 0.00 13.31
C ILE A 35 5.50 1.00 14.06
N SER A 36 6.76 0.63 14.28
CA SER A 36 7.73 1.55 14.89
C SER A 36 8.19 2.64 13.92
N GLU A 37 8.56 3.81 14.44
CA GLU A 37 9.15 4.89 13.66
C GLU A 37 10.43 4.45 12.92
N GLN A 38 11.30 3.68 13.57
CA GLN A 38 12.50 3.11 12.93
C GLN A 38 12.14 2.21 11.75
N THR A 39 11.07 1.42 11.89
CA THR A 39 10.55 0.58 10.81
C THR A 39 10.12 1.42 9.62
N TYR A 40 9.37 2.49 9.87
CA TYR A 40 8.97 3.44 8.84
C TYR A 40 10.16 4.16 8.21
N ASN A 41 11.13 4.63 9.00
CA ASN A 41 12.34 5.28 8.48
C ASN A 41 13.10 4.38 7.51
N GLY A 42 13.15 3.07 7.77
CA GLY A 42 13.72 2.11 6.84
C GLY A 42 13.01 2.08 5.48
N TYR A 43 11.68 2.17 5.49
CA TYR A 43 10.86 2.20 4.27
C TYR A 43 10.97 3.55 3.55
N SER A 44 10.88 4.66 4.29
CA SER A 44 10.82 6.02 3.74
C SER A 44 12.18 6.50 3.19
N SER A 45 13.27 5.88 3.61
CA SER A 45 14.62 6.07 3.06
C SER A 45 14.97 5.10 1.94
N ALA A 46 14.06 4.19 1.56
CA ALA A 46 14.33 3.06 0.66
C ALA A 46 15.45 2.10 1.10
N SER A 47 15.97 2.24 2.32
CA SER A 47 17.04 1.37 2.85
C SER A 47 16.58 -0.08 3.03
N ARG A 48 15.28 -0.32 3.20
CA ARG A 48 14.70 -1.67 3.19
C ARG A 48 13.34 -1.71 2.47
N PRO A 49 12.97 -2.82 1.83
CA PRO A 49 11.66 -2.97 1.22
C PRO A 49 10.55 -2.96 2.27
N ILE A 50 9.37 -2.45 1.88
CA ILE A 50 8.18 -2.60 2.72
C ILE A 50 7.80 -4.07 2.84
N SER A 51 7.47 -4.53 4.04
CA SER A 51 6.92 -5.87 4.22
C SER A 51 5.43 -5.89 3.89
N MET A 52 4.93 -7.04 3.42
CA MET A 52 3.50 -7.22 3.15
C MET A 52 2.64 -6.92 4.38
N GLU A 53 3.08 -7.31 5.56
CA GLU A 53 2.37 -7.03 6.82
C GLU A 53 2.28 -5.53 7.12
N SER A 54 3.35 -4.76 6.88
CA SER A 54 3.32 -3.30 7.03
C SER A 54 2.42 -2.64 5.97
N ALA A 55 2.43 -3.14 4.73
CA ALA A 55 1.54 -2.63 3.68
C ALA A 55 0.05 -2.86 4.02
N LYS A 56 -0.30 -4.05 4.54
CA LYS A 56 -1.67 -4.35 5.05
C LYS A 56 -2.08 -3.42 6.18
N LYS A 57 -1.15 -3.10 7.09
CA LYS A 57 -1.38 -2.15 8.18
C LYS A 57 -1.67 -0.74 7.65
N PHE A 58 -0.87 -0.23 6.70
CA PHE A 58 -1.13 1.05 6.05
C PHE A 58 -2.47 1.08 5.32
N ARG A 59 -2.84 0.00 4.61
CA ARG A 59 -4.17 -0.15 4.02
C ARG A 59 -5.27 -0.02 5.06
N LYS A 60 -5.17 -0.75 6.17
CA LYS A 60 -6.20 -0.76 7.22
C LYS A 60 -6.34 0.61 7.90
N THR A 61 -5.24 1.30 8.15
CA THR A 61 -5.25 2.58 8.90
C THR A 61 -5.64 3.77 8.02
N TYR A 62 -5.15 3.82 6.77
CA TYR A 62 -5.29 5.00 5.92
C TYR A 62 -6.12 4.77 4.65
N GLY A 63 -6.67 3.58 4.45
CA GLY A 63 -7.46 3.25 3.27
C GLY A 63 -6.66 3.13 1.97
N LEU A 64 -5.32 3.07 2.05
CA LEU A 64 -4.45 2.99 0.89
C LEU A 64 -4.58 1.61 0.22
N PRO A 65 -4.94 1.50 -1.07
CA PRO A 65 -4.93 0.23 -1.79
C PRO A 65 -3.52 -0.39 -1.76
N LEU A 66 -3.43 -1.72 -1.63
CA LEU A 66 -2.13 -2.40 -1.67
C LEU A 66 -1.44 -2.17 -3.01
N ASP A 67 -2.21 -2.17 -4.11
CA ASP A 67 -1.71 -1.94 -5.45
C ASP A 67 -1.06 -0.55 -5.58
N PHE A 68 -1.67 0.47 -4.98
CA PHE A 68 -1.10 1.81 -4.90
C PHE A 68 0.20 1.83 -4.10
N ILE A 69 0.23 1.20 -2.91
CA ILE A 69 1.44 1.18 -2.07
C ILE A 69 2.60 0.52 -2.84
N LEU A 70 2.34 -0.65 -3.43
CA LEU A 70 3.36 -1.51 -4.00
C LEU A 70 3.76 -1.10 -5.42
N PHE A 71 2.81 -0.72 -6.27
CA PHE A 71 3.02 -0.52 -7.71
C PHE A 71 2.67 0.90 -8.21
N GLY A 72 2.09 1.75 -7.35
CA GLY A 72 1.63 3.10 -7.74
C GLY A 72 0.31 3.13 -8.49
N SER A 73 -0.22 1.98 -8.87
CA SER A 73 -1.50 1.85 -9.57
C SER A 73 -2.69 2.18 -8.66
N THR A 74 -3.61 2.98 -9.17
CA THR A 74 -4.93 3.23 -8.58
C THR A 74 -6.04 2.41 -9.27
N GLY A 75 -5.63 1.51 -10.18
CA GLY A 75 -6.51 0.81 -11.09
C GLY A 75 -7.35 -0.29 -10.44
N GLU A 76 -8.35 -0.71 -11.21
CA GLU A 76 -9.28 -1.78 -10.85
C GLU A 76 -8.88 -3.11 -11.49
N LEU A 77 -9.46 -4.21 -10.98
CA LEU A 77 -9.35 -5.52 -11.60
C LEU A 77 -9.87 -5.45 -13.06
N PRO A 78 -9.11 -5.91 -14.06
CA PRO A 78 -9.58 -5.91 -15.43
C PRO A 78 -10.89 -6.71 -15.60
N MET A 79 -11.89 -6.11 -16.27
CA MET A 79 -13.24 -6.68 -16.47
C MET A 79 -13.24 -8.13 -16.98
N ARG A 80 -12.26 -8.51 -17.81
CA ARG A 80 -12.11 -9.88 -18.35
C ARG A 80 -12.01 -10.97 -17.26
N TYR A 81 -11.61 -10.60 -16.04
CA TYR A 81 -11.50 -11.51 -14.91
C TYR A 81 -12.74 -11.55 -14.01
N LEU A 82 -13.67 -10.58 -14.15
CA LEU A 82 -14.87 -10.53 -13.30
C LEU A 82 -15.75 -11.79 -13.40
N PRO A 83 -15.98 -12.40 -14.58
CA PRO A 83 -16.76 -13.63 -14.65
C PRO A 83 -16.18 -14.77 -13.80
N ALA A 84 -14.84 -14.85 -13.69
CA ALA A 84 -14.18 -15.86 -12.87
C ALA A 84 -14.35 -15.63 -11.35
N LEU A 85 -14.65 -14.40 -10.94
CA LEU A 85 -14.90 -14.03 -9.54
C LEU A 85 -16.40 -14.01 -9.19
N GLN A 86 -17.25 -13.93 -10.20
CA GLN A 86 -18.72 -13.87 -10.07
C GLN A 86 -19.40 -15.23 -10.36
N GLY A 87 -18.66 -16.23 -10.85
CA GLY A 87 -19.20 -17.55 -11.25
C GLY A 87 -19.07 -18.68 -10.22
N ASN A 88 -20.23 -19.08 -9.65
CA ASN A 88 -20.66 -20.37 -9.07
C ASN A 88 -20.01 -20.91 -7.78
N GLY A 89 -20.55 -20.58 -6.60
CA GLY A 89 -21.64 -21.35 -5.95
C GLY A 89 -22.98 -21.50 -6.68
N ALA A 90 -23.00 -22.20 -7.80
CA ALA A 90 -24.24 -22.77 -8.33
C ALA A 90 -24.25 -24.24 -7.98
N GLN A 91 -25.22 -24.62 -7.14
CA GLN A 91 -25.70 -25.99 -7.03
C GLN A 91 -25.84 -26.59 -8.43
N GLN A 92 -25.23 -27.76 -8.61
CA GLN A 92 -25.72 -28.74 -9.55
C GLN A 92 -26.25 -29.90 -8.72
N ASP A 93 -27.43 -30.33 -9.13
CA ASP A 93 -28.42 -31.20 -8.49
C ASP A 93 -27.88 -32.52 -7.90
#